data_AF-A0A7J4SNS7-F1
#
_entry.id   AF-A0A7J4SNS7-F1
#
_cell.length_a   1.000
_cell.length_b   1.000
_cell.length_c   1.000
_cell.angle_alpha   90.00
_cell.angle_beta   90.00
_cell.angle_gamma   90.00
#
_symmetry.space_group_name_H-M   'P 1'
#
loop_
_entity.id
_entity.type
_entity.pdbx_description
1 polymer ?
#
loop_
_entity_poly.entity_id
_entity_poly.type
_entity_poly.pdbx_seq_one_letter_code
_entity_poly.pdbx_strand_id
1 'polypeptide(L)'
;MRNSNVIKQMGIYIGLWFIITAVSTAIVIAGVGVGGLIPIGLQRYTPAMINYRIFPWAGLFIIILGLIVWFIGTKFALMWSIEKYSESSWDIEVLKNDMMYVMEDKLSEMRQDLIEVGSKKE
;
A
#
# COMPACT_ATOMS: atom_id res chain seq x y z
N MET A 1 -5.59 21.42 0.72
CA MET A 1 -4.67 20.50 -0.03
C MET A 1 -4.65 19.05 0.49
N ARG A 2 -5.03 18.78 1.76
CA ARG A 2 -5.02 17.46 2.41
C ARG A 2 -5.81 16.32 1.73
N ASN A 3 -6.91 16.62 1.03
CA ASN A 3 -7.74 15.60 0.36
C ASN A 3 -7.12 14.98 -0.90
N SER A 4 -6.33 15.75 -1.67
CA SER A 4 -5.77 15.25 -2.93
C SER A 4 -4.75 14.11 -2.74
N ASN A 5 -4.07 14.15 -1.60
CA ASN A 5 -3.02 13.20 -1.23
C ASN A 5 -3.59 11.84 -0.78
N VAL A 6 -4.69 11.85 -0.01
CA VAL A 6 -5.40 10.63 0.40
C VAL A 6 -5.99 9.90 -0.80
N ILE A 7 -6.51 10.65 -1.79
CA ILE A 7 -7.07 10.09 -3.02
C ILE A 7 -5.99 9.40 -3.87
N LYS A 8 -4.80 9.99 -3.98
CA LYS A 8 -3.66 9.36 -4.68
C LYS A 8 -3.19 8.08 -3.99
N GLN A 9 -3.10 8.08 -2.66
CA GLN A 9 -2.73 6.90 -1.88
C GLN A 9 -3.76 5.77 -2.04
N MET A 10 -5.05 6.09 -1.94
CA MET A 10 -6.14 5.15 -2.21
C MET A 10 -6.08 4.63 -3.65
N GLY A 11 -5.75 5.46 -4.64
CA GLY A 11 -5.62 5.04 -6.03
C GLY A 11 -4.51 3.99 -6.24
N ILE A 12 -3.33 4.21 -5.65
CA ILE A 12 -2.20 3.27 -5.73
C ILE A 12 -2.56 1.95 -5.03
N TYR A 13 -3.17 2.02 -3.85
CA TYR A 13 -3.63 0.83 -3.13
C TYR A 13 -4.66 0.05 -3.94
N ILE A 14 -5.71 0.71 -4.45
CA ILE A 14 -6.78 0.07 -5.21
C ILE A 14 -6.23 -0.59 -6.47
N GLY A 15 -5.31 0.07 -7.19
CA GLY A 15 -4.69 -0.50 -8.39
C GLY A 15 -3.89 -1.78 -8.10
N LEU A 16 -3.00 -1.75 -7.11
CA LEU A 16 -2.22 -2.91 -6.68
C LEU A 16 -3.11 -4.03 -6.12
N TRP A 17 -4.09 -3.68 -5.30
CA TRP A 17 -5.03 -4.61 -4.72
C TRP A 17 -5.87 -5.32 -5.79
N PHE A 18 -6.27 -4.61 -6.85
CA PHE A 18 -7.04 -5.19 -7.96
C PHE A 18 -6.22 -6.23 -8.72
N ILE A 19 -4.95 -5.95 -9.00
CA ILE A 19 -4.03 -6.90 -9.67
C ILE A 19 -3.85 -8.15 -8.82
N ILE A 20 -3.57 -7.99 -7.52
CA ILE A 20 -3.39 -9.10 -6.59
C ILE A 20 -4.66 -9.95 -6.49
N THR A 21 -5.82 -9.29 -6.43
CA THR A 21 -7.12 -9.95 -6.40
C THR A 21 -7.38 -10.74 -7.69
N ALA A 22 -7.08 -10.17 -8.85
CA ALA A 22 -7.23 -10.85 -10.14
C ALA A 22 -6.33 -12.10 -10.23
N VAL A 23 -5.05 -11.97 -9.84
CA VAL A 23 -4.10 -13.10 -9.84
C VAL A 23 -4.54 -14.19 -8.88
N SER A 24 -4.89 -13.83 -7.64
CA SER A 24 -5.38 -14.81 -6.67
C SER A 24 -6.66 -15.51 -7.14
N THR A 25 -7.61 -14.76 -7.69
CA THR A 25 -8.87 -15.30 -8.20
C THR A 25 -8.60 -16.31 -9.31
N ALA A 26 -7.67 -16.02 -10.23
CA ALA A 26 -7.26 -16.95 -11.28
C ALA A 26 -6.67 -18.25 -10.71
N ILE A 27 -5.83 -18.16 -9.67
CA ILE A 27 -5.26 -19.33 -8.98
C ILE A 27 -6.37 -20.16 -8.31
N VAL A 28 -7.32 -19.53 -7.63
CA VAL A 28 -8.45 -20.23 -6.98
C VAL A 28 -9.32 -20.92 -8.03
N ILE A 29 -9.64 -20.26 -9.14
CA ILE A 29 -10.41 -20.85 -10.25
C ILE A 29 -9.68 -22.07 -10.83
N ALA A 30 -8.36 -21.98 -11.02
CA ALA A 30 -7.56 -23.12 -11.47
C ALA A 30 -7.63 -24.29 -10.47
N GLY A 31 -7.51 -24.03 -9.16
CA GLY A 31 -7.63 -25.06 -8.13
C GLY A 31 -9.01 -25.70 -8.07
N VAL A 32 -10.07 -24.92 -8.32
CA VAL A 32 -11.44 -25.43 -8.48
C VAL A 32 -11.55 -26.33 -9.70
N GLY A 33 -10.99 -25.93 -10.85
CA GLY A 33 -11.00 -26.71 -12.09
C GLY A 33 -10.23 -28.04 -12.01
N VAL A 34 -9.24 -28.15 -11.12
CA VAL A 34 -8.48 -29.39 -10.86
C VAL A 34 -9.19 -30.32 -9.85
N GLY A 35 -10.33 -29.89 -9.30
CA GLY A 35 -11.16 -30.69 -8.40
C GLY A 35 -10.98 -30.38 -6.91
N GLY A 36 -10.43 -29.21 -6.54
CA GLY A 36 -10.21 -28.83 -5.15
C GLY A 36 -11.47 -28.72 -4.27
N LEU A 37 -12.66 -28.67 -4.88
CA LEU A 37 -13.95 -28.65 -4.17
C LEU A 37 -14.43 -30.04 -3.73
N ILE A 38 -13.84 -31.12 -4.25
CA ILE A 38 -14.19 -32.52 -3.94
C ILE A 38 -13.92 -32.86 -2.46
N PRO A 39 -12.72 -32.63 -1.90
CA PRO A 39 -12.42 -33.01 -0.50
C PRO A 39 -13.28 -32.27 0.53
N ILE A 40 -13.83 -31.11 0.17
CA ILE A 40 -14.71 -30.29 1.02
C ILE A 40 -16.20 -30.52 0.74
N GLY A 41 -16.55 -31.50 -0.09
CA GLY A 41 -17.95 -31.89 -0.36
C GLY A 41 -18.76 -30.88 -1.20
N LEU A 42 -18.13 -29.80 -1.65
CA LEU A 42 -18.78 -28.70 -2.38
C LEU A 42 -18.98 -28.98 -3.87
N GLN A 43 -18.50 -30.12 -4.39
CA GLN A 43 -18.70 -30.55 -5.78
C GLN A 43 -20.18 -30.61 -6.22
N ARG A 44 -21.13 -30.69 -5.27
CA ARG A 44 -22.58 -30.74 -5.55
C ARG A 44 -23.15 -29.40 -5.99
N TYR A 45 -22.46 -28.31 -5.69
CA TYR A 45 -22.88 -26.94 -6.02
C TYR A 45 -22.16 -26.38 -7.24
N THR A 46 -21.21 -27.14 -7.80
CA THR A 46 -20.46 -26.74 -9.00
C THR A 46 -21.06 -27.37 -10.25
N PRO A 47 -21.14 -26.64 -11.38
CA PRO A 47 -21.57 -27.20 -12.65
C PRO A 47 -20.73 -28.42 -13.04
N ALA A 48 -21.37 -29.45 -13.59
CA ALA A 48 -20.70 -30.69 -14.01
C ALA A 48 -19.55 -30.46 -15.01
N MET A 49 -19.59 -29.35 -15.75
CA MET A 49 -18.55 -28.92 -16.69
C MET A 49 -17.18 -28.66 -16.05
N ILE A 50 -17.13 -28.37 -14.73
CA ILE A 50 -15.91 -28.00 -13.99
C ILE A 50 -15.35 -29.22 -13.23
N ASN A 51 -16.02 -30.38 -13.29
CA ASN A 51 -15.71 -31.54 -12.46
C ASN A 51 -14.63 -32.44 -13.09
N TYR A 52 -13.48 -31.88 -13.48
CA TYR A 52 -12.33 -32.65 -13.93
C TYR A 52 -11.61 -33.27 -12.71
N ARG A 53 -11.86 -34.57 -12.48
CA ARG A 53 -11.37 -35.36 -11.33
C ARG A 53 -9.92 -35.82 -11.48
N ILE A 54 -8.98 -34.92 -11.77
CA ILE A 54 -7.60 -35.33 -12.02
C ILE A 54 -6.84 -35.49 -10.69
N PHE A 55 -6.88 -34.48 -9.79
CA PHE A 55 -6.19 -34.54 -8.50
C PHE A 55 -6.87 -33.67 -7.40
N PRO A 56 -7.82 -34.22 -6.61
CA PRO A 56 -8.62 -33.44 -5.65
C PRO A 56 -7.80 -32.77 -4.55
N TRP A 57 -6.77 -33.43 -4.03
CA TRP A 57 -5.89 -32.87 -3.00
C TRP A 57 -4.96 -31.77 -3.54
N ALA A 58 -4.47 -31.93 -4.77
CA ALA A 58 -3.67 -30.90 -5.44
C ALA A 58 -4.53 -29.66 -5.75
N GLY A 59 -5.78 -29.84 -6.18
CA GLY A 59 -6.73 -28.74 -6.36
C GLY A 59 -7.00 -27.96 -5.08
N LEU A 60 -7.19 -28.65 -3.95
CA LEU A 60 -7.37 -28.01 -2.64
C LEU A 60 -6.12 -27.20 -2.27
N PHE A 61 -4.93 -27.76 -2.47
CA PHE A 61 -3.67 -27.06 -2.20
C PHE A 61 -3.53 -25.78 -3.02
N ILE A 62 -3.90 -25.82 -4.32
CA ILE A 62 -3.89 -24.64 -5.19
C ILE A 62 -4.88 -23.57 -4.70
N ILE A 63 -6.09 -23.96 -4.26
CA ILE A 63 -7.07 -23.02 -3.68
C ILE A 63 -6.48 -22.33 -2.43
N ILE A 64 -5.88 -23.12 -1.53
CA ILE A 64 -5.25 -22.60 -0.31
C ILE A 64 -4.13 -21.62 -0.66
N LEU A 65 -3.28 -21.96 -1.62
CA LEU A 65 -2.23 -21.05 -2.11
C LEU A 65 -2.81 -19.76 -2.67
N GLY A 66 -3.88 -19.81 -3.46
CA GLY A 66 -4.56 -18.61 -3.96
C GLY A 66 -5.03 -17.70 -2.83
N LEU A 67 -5.62 -18.26 -1.77
CA LEU A 67 -6.05 -17.50 -0.59
C LEU A 67 -4.87 -16.90 0.19
N ILE A 68 -3.77 -17.64 0.34
CA ILE A 68 -2.54 -17.15 0.99
C ILE A 68 -1.95 -15.98 0.19
N VAL A 69 -1.87 -16.12 -1.14
CA VAL A 69 -1.39 -15.05 -2.04
C VAL A 69 -2.27 -13.82 -1.92
N TRP A 70 -3.58 -13.97 -1.83
CA TRP A 70 -4.49 -12.84 -1.62
C TRP A 70 -4.27 -12.16 -0.27
N PHE A 71 -4.14 -12.93 0.80
CA PHE A 71 -3.96 -12.41 2.15
C PHE A 71 -2.64 -11.65 2.28
N ILE A 72 -1.53 -12.26 1.87
CA ILE A 72 -0.19 -11.64 1.89
C ILE A 72 -0.14 -10.47 0.92
N GLY A 73 -0.66 -10.64 -0.29
CA GLY A 73 -0.66 -9.60 -1.31
C GLY A 73 -1.47 -8.37 -0.89
N THR A 74 -2.61 -8.54 -0.22
CA THR A 74 -3.39 -7.41 0.31
C THR A 74 -2.60 -6.62 1.37
N LYS A 75 -1.88 -7.31 2.25
CA LYS A 75 -0.99 -6.67 3.23
C LYS A 75 0.18 -5.95 2.56
N PHE A 76 0.76 -6.56 1.53
CA PHE A 76 1.82 -5.97 0.74
C PHE A 76 1.36 -4.70 0.00
N ALA A 77 0.21 -4.74 -0.68
CA ALA A 77 -0.36 -3.57 -1.36
C ALA A 77 -0.59 -2.39 -0.38
N LEU A 78 -1.06 -2.71 0.84
CA LEU A 78 -1.25 -1.71 1.88
C LEU A 78 0.10 -1.11 2.33
N MET A 79 1.09 -1.95 2.65
CA MET A 79 2.42 -1.49 3.07
C MET A 79 3.11 -0.66 1.98
N TRP A 80 3.08 -1.13 0.73
CA TRP A 80 3.64 -0.44 -0.42
C TRP A 80 2.98 0.93 -0.64
N SER A 81 1.65 1.01 -0.48
CA SER A 81 0.92 2.29 -0.62
C SER A 81 1.30 3.30 0.47
N ILE A 82 1.70 2.83 1.66
CA ILE A 82 2.17 3.68 2.77
C ILE A 82 3.59 4.16 2.47
N GLU A 83 4.48 3.25 2.06
CA GLU A 83 5.89 3.55 1.79
C GLU A 83 6.06 4.56 0.64
N LYS A 84 5.39 4.32 -0.49
CA LYS A 84 5.36 5.24 -1.63
C LYS A 84 4.83 6.62 -1.28
N TYR A 85 3.92 6.71 -0.31
CA TYR A 85 3.39 7.97 0.18
C TYR A 85 4.35 8.65 1.16
N SER A 86 4.99 7.88 2.06
CA SER A 86 6.01 8.37 2.98
C SER A 86 7.17 9.02 2.22
N GLU A 87 7.70 8.35 1.19
CA GLU A 87 8.75 8.91 0.31
C GLU A 87 8.34 10.21 -0.36
N SER A 88 7.06 10.34 -0.75
CA SER A 88 6.54 11.55 -1.41
C SER A 88 6.15 12.67 -0.45
N SER A 89 6.06 12.41 0.85
CA SER A 89 5.62 13.38 1.87
C SER A 89 6.76 13.96 2.69
N TRP A 90 7.92 13.31 2.71
CA TRP A 90 9.19 13.91 3.08
C TRP A 90 9.77 14.69 1.90
N ASP A 91 9.05 15.72 1.46
CA ASP A 91 9.63 16.72 0.57
C ASP A 91 10.75 17.43 1.33
N ILE A 92 11.98 16.99 1.07
CA ILE A 92 13.22 17.62 1.56
C ILE A 92 13.21 19.11 1.22
N GLU A 93 12.50 19.53 0.17
CA GLU A 93 12.30 20.95 -0.18
C GLU A 93 11.43 21.71 0.82
N VAL A 94 10.35 21.12 1.36
CA VAL A 94 9.51 21.77 2.37
C VAL A 94 10.27 21.86 3.70
N LEU A 95 10.97 20.78 4.09
CA LEU A 95 11.79 20.77 5.29
C LEU A 95 12.95 21.78 5.19
N LYS A 96 13.58 21.88 4.01
CA LYS A 96 14.64 22.85 3.72
C LYS A 96 14.12 24.28 3.76
N ASN A 97 12.95 24.56 3.20
CA ASN A 97 12.35 25.89 3.26
C ASN A 97 11.97 26.27 4.69
N ASP A 98 11.34 25.39 5.46
CA ASP A 98 11.01 25.67 6.88
C ASP A 98 12.28 25.93 7.70
N MET A 99 13.35 25.15 7.49
CA MET A 99 14.64 25.42 8.14
C MET A 99 15.24 26.75 7.71
N MET A 100 15.12 27.13 6.43
CA MET A 100 15.64 28.40 5.92
C MET A 100 14.88 29.59 6.52
N TYR A 101 13.55 29.53 6.60
CA TYR A 101 12.72 30.55 7.24
C TYR A 101 13.05 30.72 8.72
N VAL A 102 13.22 29.63 9.47
CA VAL A 102 13.61 29.69 10.89
C VAL A 102 15.02 30.26 11.07
N MET A 103 15.96 29.95 10.17
CA MET A 103 17.30 30.53 10.21
C MET A 103 17.29 32.03 9.91
N GLU A 104 16.52 32.49 8.93
CA GLU A 104 16.38 33.91 8.61
C GLU A 104 15.75 34.70 9.76
N ASP A 105 14.73 34.13 10.41
CA ASP A 105 14.07 34.75 11.56
C ASP A 105 15.05 34.93 12.73
N LYS A 106 15.78 33.87 13.09
CA LYS A 106 16.85 33.89 14.10
C LYS A 106 17.98 34.88 13.77
N LEU A 107 18.38 34.95 12.50
CA LEU A 107 19.40 35.91 12.03
C LEU A 107 18.90 37.35 12.14
N SER A 108 17.62 37.59 11.86
CA SER A 108 17.00 38.90 11.99
C SER A 108 16.92 39.35 13.46
N GLU A 109 16.51 38.46 14.37
CA GLU A 109 16.48 38.72 15.82
C GLU A 109 17.88 39.08 16.34
N MET A 110 18.91 38.30 16.01
CA MET A 110 20.29 38.59 16.43
C MET A 110 20.81 39.92 15.88
N ARG A 111 20.41 40.28 14.65
CA ARG A 111 20.78 41.57 14.05
C ARG A 111 20.08 42.73 14.77
N GLN A 112 18.85 42.53 15.21
CA GLN A 112 18.06 43.51 15.94
C GLN A 112 18.61 43.71 17.37
N ASP A 113 18.98 42.63 18.05
CA ASP A 113 19.66 42.66 19.35
C ASP A 113 21.01 43.39 19.29
N LEU A 114 21.81 43.16 18.25
CA LEU A 114 23.09 43.85 18.07
C LEU A 114 22.94 45.36 17.86
N ILE A 115 21.89 45.79 17.15
CA ILE A 115 21.58 47.21 16.96
C ILE A 115 21.08 47.83 18.28
N GLU A 116 20.24 47.11 19.03
CA GLU A 116 19.72 47.61 20.31
C GLU A 116 20.84 47.76 21.36
N VAL A 117 21.73 46.78 21.47
CA VAL A 117 22.90 46.81 22.37
C VAL A 117 23.91 47.88 21.94
N GLY A 118 24.06 48.13 20.65
CA GLY A 118 24.88 49.23 20.11
C GLY A 118 24.32 50.60 20.48
N SER A 119 23.00 50.79 20.40
CA SER A 119 22.36 52.09 20.69
C SER A 119 22.31 52.44 22.19
N LYS A 120 22.36 51.45 23.09
CA LYS A 120 22.41 51.67 24.55
C LYS A 120 23.80 52.08 25.07
N LYS A 121 24.83 52.14 24.21
CA LYS A 121 26.21 52.45 24.57
C LYS A 121 26.66 53.87 24.16
N GLU A 122 25.80 54.66 23.53
CA GLU A 122 25.96 56.12 23.38
C GLU A 122 25.08 56.86 24.40
#